data_AF-A0A349NAU1-F1
#
_entry.id   AF-A0A349NAU1-F1
#
_cell.length_a   1.000
_cell.length_b   1.000
_cell.length_c   1.000
_cell.angle_alpha   90.00
_cell.angle_beta   90.00
_cell.angle_gamma   90.00
#
_symmetry.space_group_name_H-M   'P 1'
#
loop_
_entity.id
_entity.type
_entity.pdbx_description
1 polymer ?
#
loop_
_entity_poly.entity_id
_entity_poly.type
_entity_poly.pdbx_seq_one_letter_code
_entity_poly.pdbx_strand_id
1 'polypeptide(L)'
;MKNREHNVIECSFGPIGRSGGRAVIPGFGPRMKDVDGRDLEIHALYHKTHANPELVPQKPGDPFYWNFLEMEFDTRDEDPAIGLRLRNLIDAPSEKPRGGSGLETVASSTGRVARSRLKAFKTLPSADVQFSTQEGKTLRATRSGKEGEVGSIGLPDLDPGAIFIATAWDGSCVRATVLTSMGV
;
A
#
# COMPACT_ATOMS: atom_id res chain seq x y z
N MET A 1 -8.67 -0.33 4.90
CA MET A 1 -8.69 1.11 5.25
C MET A 1 -7.62 1.83 4.45
N LYS A 2 -7.68 3.15 4.34
CA LYS A 2 -6.69 3.97 3.65
C LYS A 2 -6.14 5.01 4.61
N ASN A 3 -4.82 4.98 4.80
CA ASN A 3 -4.09 6.03 5.50
C ASN A 3 -3.96 7.22 4.56
N ARG A 4 -4.55 8.36 4.95
CA ARG A 4 -4.64 9.54 4.08
C ARG A 4 -3.35 10.35 4.04
N GLU A 5 -2.49 10.19 5.02
CA GLU A 5 -1.18 10.86 5.07
C GLU A 5 -0.20 10.22 4.08
N HIS A 6 -0.11 8.89 4.09
CA HIS A 6 0.79 8.16 3.20
C HIS A 6 0.12 7.69 1.91
N ASN A 7 -1.20 7.86 1.81
CA ASN A 7 -2.02 7.39 0.70
C ASN A 7 -1.87 5.87 0.47
N VAL A 8 -1.64 5.12 1.55
CA VAL A 8 -1.42 3.67 1.54
C VAL A 8 -2.70 2.97 1.94
N ILE A 9 -2.97 1.85 1.27
CA ILE A 9 -4.07 0.96 1.60
C ILE A 9 -3.57 -0.05 2.62
N GLU A 10 -4.25 -0.11 3.76
CA GLU A 10 -3.86 -0.92 4.90
C GLU A 10 -5.00 -1.90 5.25
N CYS A 11 -4.62 -3.10 5.67
CA CYS A 11 -5.53 -4.11 6.20
C CYS A 11 -5.14 -4.40 7.64
N SER A 12 -5.96 -3.98 8.61
CA SER A 12 -5.73 -4.28 10.02
C SER A 12 -6.48 -5.56 10.40
N PHE A 13 -5.74 -6.62 10.71
CA PHE A 13 -6.31 -7.87 11.21
C PHE A 13 -6.40 -7.84 12.75
N GLY A 14 -7.61 -8.05 13.29
CA GLY A 14 -7.81 -8.48 14.68
C GLY A 14 -7.56 -9.99 14.81
N PRO A 15 -7.33 -10.52 16.03
CA PRO A 15 -6.85 -11.89 16.22
C PRO A 15 -7.77 -12.93 15.57
N ILE A 16 -7.14 -13.93 14.96
CA ILE A 16 -7.78 -15.12 14.40
C ILE A 16 -8.20 -16.01 15.58
N GLY A 17 -9.44 -15.88 16.03
CA GLY A 17 -10.01 -16.69 17.11
C GLY A 17 -11.54 -16.67 17.07
N ARG A 18 -12.18 -17.83 17.24
CA ARG A 18 -13.62 -18.08 16.99
C ARG A 18 -14.61 -17.30 17.88
N SER A 19 -14.15 -16.52 18.85
CA SER A 19 -15.01 -15.96 19.91
C SER A 19 -14.60 -14.56 20.44
N GLY A 20 -13.47 -13.99 20.02
CA GLY A 20 -12.96 -12.71 20.54
C GLY A 20 -13.19 -11.54 19.58
N GLY A 21 -14.38 -10.93 19.61
CA GLY A 21 -14.64 -9.73 18.82
C GLY A 21 -13.95 -8.50 19.40
N ARG A 22 -13.05 -7.85 18.66
CA ARG A 22 -12.58 -6.50 18.99
C ARG A 22 -13.75 -5.51 18.86
N ALA A 23 -13.87 -4.59 19.82
CA ALA A 23 -14.83 -3.50 19.73
C ALA A 23 -14.31 -2.41 18.78
N VAL A 24 -15.25 -1.65 18.21
CA VAL A 24 -14.92 -0.38 17.54
C VAL A 24 -14.48 0.64 18.59
N ILE A 25 -13.49 1.47 18.27
CA ILE A 25 -13.03 2.54 19.18
C ILE A 25 -14.05 3.70 19.21
N PRO A 26 -14.06 4.56 20.26
CA PRO A 26 -14.86 5.77 20.25
C PRO A 26 -14.57 6.65 19.03
N GLY A 27 -15.61 7.14 18.36
CA GLY A 27 -15.48 7.95 17.15
C GLY A 27 -15.17 7.16 15.88
N PHE A 28 -15.26 5.82 15.90
CA PHE A 28 -15.16 5.00 14.70
C PHE A 28 -16.23 5.38 13.67
N GLY A 29 -15.81 5.46 12.40
CA GLY A 29 -16.70 5.70 11.28
C GLY A 29 -15.96 5.59 9.95
N PRO A 30 -16.65 5.83 8.81
CA PRO A 30 -16.05 5.80 7.48
C PRO A 30 -14.85 6.74 7.33
N ARG A 31 -14.84 7.83 8.11
CA ARG A 31 -13.68 8.72 8.31
C ARG A 31 -13.45 8.88 9.79
N MET A 32 -12.22 8.66 10.21
CA MET A 32 -11.85 8.71 11.62
C MET A 32 -10.37 9.02 11.78
N LYS A 33 -9.95 9.32 13.01
CA LYS A 33 -8.55 9.28 13.40
C LYS A 33 -8.26 7.93 14.07
N ASP A 34 -7.12 7.34 13.74
CA ASP A 34 -6.63 6.18 14.49
C ASP A 34 -6.15 6.62 15.88
N VAL A 35 -5.81 5.65 16.74
CA VAL A 35 -5.31 5.88 18.10
C VAL A 35 -4.02 6.70 18.15
N ASP A 36 -3.24 6.71 17.08
CA ASP A 36 -2.02 7.51 16.91
C ASP A 36 -2.26 8.87 16.24
N GLY A 37 -3.53 9.22 15.97
CA GLY A 37 -3.93 10.51 15.41
C GLY A 37 -3.95 10.59 13.88
N ARG A 38 -3.48 9.55 13.17
CA ARG A 38 -3.50 9.52 11.70
C ARG A 38 -4.91 9.54 11.14
N ASP A 39 -5.10 10.27 10.05
CA ASP A 39 -6.38 10.32 9.35
C ASP A 39 -6.60 9.06 8.51
N LEU A 40 -7.69 8.35 8.80
CA LEU A 40 -8.08 7.12 8.12
C LEU A 40 -9.39 7.29 7.36
N GLU A 41 -9.47 6.57 6.25
CA GLU A 41 -10.70 6.27 5.53
C GLU A 41 -10.97 4.76 5.58
N ILE A 42 -12.12 4.37 6.14
CA ILE A 42 -12.47 2.96 6.32
C ILE A 42 -13.37 2.54 5.17
N HIS A 43 -12.82 1.77 4.23
CA HIS A 43 -13.58 1.27 3.07
C HIS A 43 -14.48 0.07 3.38
N ALA A 44 -14.01 -0.83 4.25
CA ALA A 44 -14.69 -2.08 4.56
C ALA A 44 -14.52 -2.41 6.05
N LEU A 45 -15.55 -3.00 6.67
CA LEU A 45 -15.53 -3.41 8.08
C LEU A 45 -16.03 -4.83 8.23
N TYR A 46 -15.16 -5.68 8.77
CA TYR A 46 -15.53 -7.00 9.25
C TYR A 46 -15.80 -6.97 10.76
N HIS A 47 -17.07 -7.08 11.18
CA HIS A 47 -17.45 -7.02 12.59
C HIS A 47 -18.67 -7.87 12.95
N LYS A 48 -18.73 -8.37 14.19
CA LYS A 48 -19.80 -9.27 14.67
C LYS A 48 -21.16 -8.61 14.85
N THR A 49 -21.17 -7.30 15.15
CA THR A 49 -22.40 -6.53 15.35
C THR A 49 -22.65 -5.51 14.27
N HIS A 50 -21.63 -5.15 13.46
CA HIS A 50 -21.73 -4.09 12.47
C HIS A 50 -21.46 -4.66 11.08
N ALA A 51 -22.32 -4.32 10.13
CA ALA A 51 -22.27 -4.77 8.75
C ALA A 51 -21.37 -3.89 7.87
N ASN A 52 -21.00 -2.68 8.32
CA ASN A 52 -20.22 -1.73 7.53
C ASN A 52 -19.57 -0.64 8.43
N PRO A 53 -18.68 0.20 7.87
CA PRO A 53 -18.03 1.29 8.60
C PRO A 53 -18.97 2.34 9.20
N GLU A 54 -20.19 2.49 8.68
CA GLU A 54 -21.26 3.34 9.23
C GLU A 54 -21.90 2.76 10.50
N LEU A 55 -21.41 1.62 11.00
CA LEU A 55 -21.91 0.91 12.17
C LEU A 55 -23.36 0.43 12.02
N VAL A 56 -23.81 0.19 10.79
CA VAL A 56 -25.12 -0.42 10.54
C VAL A 56 -25.16 -1.78 11.23
N PRO A 57 -26.17 -2.10 12.05
CA PRO A 57 -26.25 -3.41 12.70
C PRO A 57 -26.27 -4.57 11.71
N GLN A 58 -25.63 -5.69 12.07
CA GLN A 58 -25.75 -6.95 11.33
C GLN A 58 -27.21 -7.42 11.31
N LYS A 59 -27.67 -7.99 10.19
CA LYS A 59 -29.02 -8.56 10.11
C LYS A 59 -29.05 -9.93 10.80
N PRO A 60 -30.18 -10.31 11.42
CA PRO A 60 -30.36 -11.66 11.91
C PRO A 60 -30.13 -12.70 10.81
N GLY A 61 -29.29 -13.70 11.09
CA GLY A 61 -28.96 -14.76 10.13
C GLY A 61 -27.78 -14.47 9.20
N ASP A 62 -27.23 -13.24 9.19
CA ASP A 62 -26.04 -12.97 8.40
C ASP A 62 -24.82 -13.72 8.99
N PRO A 63 -24.10 -14.53 8.18
CA PRO A 63 -22.96 -15.28 8.66
C PRO A 63 -21.80 -14.33 8.98
N PHE A 64 -21.55 -14.11 10.28
CA PHE A 64 -20.41 -13.31 10.73
C PHE A 64 -19.06 -14.02 10.49
N TYR A 65 -18.96 -15.35 10.58
CA TYR A 65 -17.69 -16.05 10.82
C TYR A 65 -17.00 -16.64 9.56
N TRP A 66 -17.38 -16.18 8.36
CA TRP A 66 -16.91 -16.75 7.08
C TRP A 66 -16.49 -15.70 6.06
N ASN A 67 -16.28 -14.46 6.47
CA ASN A 67 -15.82 -13.43 5.54
C ASN A 67 -14.29 -13.46 5.39
N PHE A 68 -13.80 -13.38 4.16
CA PHE A 68 -12.40 -13.19 3.82
C PHE A 68 -12.25 -11.88 3.05
N LEU A 69 -11.02 -11.34 3.07
CA LEU A 69 -10.64 -10.24 2.20
C LEU A 69 -10.17 -10.83 0.86
N GLU A 70 -10.97 -10.64 -0.18
CA GLU A 70 -10.55 -10.85 -1.57
C GLU A 70 -9.64 -9.68 -1.96
N MET A 71 -8.46 -10.00 -2.49
CA MET A 71 -7.49 -9.03 -2.98
C MET A 71 -7.15 -9.37 -4.42
N GLU A 72 -7.28 -8.39 -5.30
CA GLU A 72 -7.03 -8.48 -6.73
C GLU A 72 -5.97 -7.46 -7.12
N PHE A 73 -4.90 -7.92 -7.76
CA PHE A 73 -3.83 -7.08 -8.30
C PHE A 73 -3.66 -7.43 -9.76
N ASP A 74 -4.27 -6.66 -10.65
CA ASP A 74 -4.15 -6.84 -12.09
C ASP A 74 -3.04 -5.95 -12.63
N THR A 75 -1.95 -6.58 -13.04
CA THR A 75 -0.71 -5.92 -13.50
C THR A 75 -0.59 -5.87 -15.02
N ARG A 76 -1.64 -6.23 -15.76
CA ARG A 76 -1.62 -6.29 -17.23
C ARG A 76 -1.55 -4.91 -17.89
N ASP A 77 -2.15 -3.89 -17.25
CA ASP A 77 -2.16 -2.51 -17.74
C ASP A 77 -0.96 -1.70 -17.20
N GLU A 78 -0.63 -0.59 -17.87
CA GLU A 78 0.46 0.32 -17.47
C GLU A 78 0.25 0.91 -16.07
N ASP A 79 -1.01 1.15 -15.70
CA ASP A 79 -1.42 1.53 -14.35
C ASP A 79 -2.22 0.38 -13.72
N PRO A 80 -1.57 -0.51 -12.94
CA PRO A 80 -2.21 -1.71 -12.40
C PRO A 80 -3.47 -1.41 -11.60
N ALA A 81 -4.51 -2.22 -11.81
CA ALA A 81 -5.74 -2.16 -11.03
C ALA A 81 -5.58 -2.91 -9.70
N ILE A 82 -6.19 -2.36 -8.66
CA ILE A 82 -6.18 -2.88 -7.29
C ILE A 82 -7.63 -2.96 -6.80
N GLY A 83 -8.08 -4.18 -6.50
CA GLY A 83 -9.40 -4.48 -5.96
C GLY A 83 -9.31 -5.09 -4.56
N LEU A 84 -10.06 -4.58 -3.60
CA LEU A 84 -10.19 -5.16 -2.25
C LEU A 84 -11.66 -5.29 -1.88
N ARG A 85 -12.12 -6.51 -1.55
CA ARG A 85 -13.54 -6.77 -1.29
C ARG A 85 -13.70 -7.73 -0.12
N LEU A 86 -14.63 -7.47 0.78
CA LEU A 86 -15.01 -8.43 1.81
C LEU A 86 -16.08 -9.39 1.26
N ARG A 87 -15.85 -10.70 1.35
CA ARG A 87 -16.74 -11.73 0.78
C ARG A 87 -16.93 -12.88 1.73
N ASN A 88 -18.10 -13.54 1.69
CA ASN A 88 -18.25 -14.82 2.37
C ASN A 88 -17.65 -15.95 1.53
N LEU A 89 -17.05 -16.96 2.17
CA LEU A 89 -16.51 -18.12 1.47
C LEU A 89 -17.56 -18.90 0.65
N ILE A 90 -18.83 -18.84 1.05
CA ILE A 90 -19.92 -19.54 0.34
C ILE A 90 -20.52 -18.72 -0.81
N ASP A 91 -20.20 -17.42 -0.87
CA ASP A 91 -20.74 -16.54 -1.91
C ASP A 91 -20.00 -16.81 -3.23
N ALA A 92 -20.74 -16.87 -4.35
CA ALA A 92 -20.13 -17.10 -5.66
C ALA A 92 -19.32 -15.87 -6.11
N PRO A 93 -18.26 -16.02 -6.94
CA PRO A 93 -17.43 -14.89 -7.40
C PRO A 93 -18.20 -13.75 -8.08
N SER A 94 -19.36 -14.03 -8.69
CA SER A 94 -20.23 -13.04 -9.32
C SER A 94 -21.16 -12.28 -8.36
N GLU A 95 -21.30 -12.75 -7.11
CA GLU A 95 -22.18 -12.11 -6.13
C GLU A 95 -21.58 -10.81 -5.59
N LYS A 96 -22.46 -9.89 -5.20
CA LYS A 96 -22.04 -8.60 -4.65
C LYS A 96 -21.33 -8.81 -3.29
N PRO A 97 -20.14 -8.22 -3.08
CA PRO A 97 -19.45 -8.26 -1.79
C PRO A 97 -20.31 -7.76 -0.61
N ARG A 98 -20.04 -8.28 0.59
CA ARG A 98 -20.72 -7.93 1.86
C ARG A 98 -19.75 -7.20 2.81
N GLY A 99 -20.23 -6.53 3.85
CA GLY A 99 -19.33 -5.98 4.91
C GLY A 99 -18.94 -4.50 4.78
N GLY A 100 -19.76 -3.70 4.10
CA GLY A 100 -19.36 -2.36 3.67
C GLY A 100 -18.48 -2.45 2.43
N SER A 101 -18.45 -1.38 1.65
CA SER A 101 -17.91 -1.33 0.29
C SER A 101 -16.54 -2.03 0.07
N GLY A 102 -16.26 -2.38 -1.18
CA GLY A 102 -14.88 -2.66 -1.59
C GLY A 102 -14.09 -1.38 -1.84
N LEU A 103 -12.81 -1.55 -2.15
CA LEU A 103 -11.99 -0.52 -2.77
C LEU A 103 -11.63 -0.99 -4.17
N GLU A 104 -11.97 -0.19 -5.18
CA GLU A 104 -11.42 -0.29 -6.53
C GLU A 104 -10.54 0.94 -6.73
N THR A 105 -9.29 0.74 -7.13
CA THR A 105 -8.34 1.84 -7.34
C THR A 105 -7.25 1.41 -8.32
N VAL A 106 -6.38 2.34 -8.70
CA VAL A 106 -5.21 2.06 -9.55
C VAL A 106 -3.91 2.38 -8.81
N ALA A 107 -2.79 1.78 -9.21
CA ALA A 107 -1.51 1.98 -8.54
C ALA A 107 -1.13 3.47 -8.44
N SER A 108 -1.35 4.26 -9.50
CA SER A 108 -1.05 5.70 -9.55
C SER A 108 -1.84 6.55 -8.54
N SER A 109 -2.98 6.04 -8.05
CA SER A 109 -3.84 6.70 -7.05
C SER A 109 -3.44 6.38 -5.60
N THR A 110 -2.38 5.58 -5.43
CA THR A 110 -1.86 5.13 -4.14
C THR A 110 -0.42 5.59 -3.92
N GLY A 111 0.04 5.54 -2.67
CA GLY A 111 1.38 5.98 -2.28
C GLY A 111 1.52 7.50 -2.25
N ARG A 112 2.61 7.95 -1.63
CA ARG A 112 2.89 9.37 -1.44
C ARG A 112 3.23 10.02 -2.78
N VAL A 113 2.67 11.21 -3.01
CA VAL A 113 2.98 12.03 -4.18
C VAL A 113 4.47 12.35 -4.18
N ALA A 114 5.12 12.12 -5.32
CA ALA A 114 6.52 12.46 -5.49
C ALA A 114 6.72 13.98 -5.39
N ARG A 115 7.69 14.44 -4.61
CA ARG A 115 8.14 15.85 -4.59
C ARG A 115 9.24 16.11 -5.61
N SER A 116 10.02 15.08 -5.89
CA SER A 116 11.04 15.08 -6.91
C SER A 116 11.16 13.70 -7.54
N ARG A 117 11.98 13.58 -8.58
CA ARG A 117 12.22 12.34 -9.29
C ARG A 117 13.68 12.14 -9.61
N LEU A 118 14.02 10.89 -9.86
CA LEU A 118 15.26 10.47 -10.48
C LEU A 118 15.05 10.15 -11.95
N LYS A 119 15.98 10.61 -12.80
CA LYS A 119 16.10 10.10 -14.17
C LYS A 119 16.49 8.63 -14.13
N ALA A 120 16.01 7.89 -15.11
CA ALA A 120 16.51 6.55 -15.39
C ALA A 120 18.03 6.61 -15.63
N PHE A 121 18.75 5.60 -15.14
CA PHE A 121 20.20 5.51 -15.27
C PHE A 121 20.62 4.04 -15.42
N LYS A 122 21.90 3.81 -15.73
CA LYS A 122 22.48 2.46 -15.80
C LYS A 122 23.48 2.23 -14.67
N THR A 123 23.49 1.02 -14.14
CA THR A 123 24.45 0.55 -13.14
C THR A 123 24.88 -0.90 -13.45
N LEU A 124 25.28 -1.68 -12.45
CA LEU A 124 25.56 -3.10 -12.61
C LEU A 124 24.30 -3.87 -13.05
N PRO A 125 24.42 -4.82 -14.01
CA PRO A 125 23.37 -5.79 -14.36
C PRO A 125 22.86 -6.61 -13.18
N SER A 126 21.54 -6.84 -13.11
CA SER A 126 20.88 -7.75 -12.17
C SER A 126 21.26 -7.56 -10.68
N ALA A 127 21.62 -6.34 -10.32
CA ALA A 127 22.19 -5.96 -9.04
C ALA A 127 21.14 -5.36 -8.10
N ASP A 128 21.32 -5.58 -6.80
CA ASP A 128 20.56 -4.88 -5.77
C ASP A 128 21.09 -3.45 -5.67
N VAL A 129 20.21 -2.47 -5.84
CA VAL A 129 20.55 -1.04 -5.84
C VAL A 129 19.90 -0.37 -4.64
N GLN A 130 20.70 0.09 -3.70
CA GLN A 130 20.27 0.86 -2.53
C GLN A 130 20.50 2.35 -2.77
N PHE A 131 19.52 3.17 -2.41
CA PHE A 131 19.62 4.63 -2.48
C PHE A 131 19.73 5.20 -1.06
N SER A 132 20.72 6.06 -0.84
CA SER A 132 20.91 6.76 0.43
C SER A 132 21.20 8.24 0.23
N THR A 133 20.83 9.08 1.20
CA THR A 133 21.29 10.47 1.24
C THR A 133 22.81 10.55 1.41
N GLN A 134 23.39 11.75 1.30
CA GLN A 134 24.82 11.98 1.52
C GLN A 134 25.25 11.62 2.96
N GLU A 135 24.31 11.70 3.91
CA GLU A 135 24.50 11.35 5.31
C GLU A 135 24.29 9.84 5.58
N GLY A 136 24.09 9.04 4.54
CA GLY A 136 23.92 7.59 4.65
C GLY A 136 22.52 7.14 5.07
N LYS A 137 21.53 8.06 5.16
CA LYS A 137 20.14 7.68 5.44
C LYS A 137 19.59 6.90 4.25
N THR A 138 19.19 5.65 4.48
CA THR A 138 18.56 4.82 3.44
C THR A 138 17.21 5.40 3.05
N LEU A 139 16.97 5.49 1.74
CA LEU A 139 15.74 5.99 1.16
C LEU A 139 14.85 4.85 0.66
N ARG A 140 15.42 3.97 -0.17
CA ARG A 140 14.76 2.79 -0.76
C ARG A 140 15.79 1.88 -1.43
N ALA A 141 15.33 0.75 -1.93
CA ALA A 141 16.09 -0.12 -2.81
C ALA A 141 15.26 -0.55 -4.03
N THR A 142 15.94 -1.03 -5.06
CA THR A 142 15.35 -1.70 -6.22
C THR A 142 16.35 -2.72 -6.76
N ARG A 143 15.97 -3.45 -7.80
CA ARG A 143 16.88 -4.31 -8.54
C ARG A 143 17.02 -3.76 -9.95
N SER A 144 18.25 -3.60 -10.41
CA SER A 144 18.49 -3.25 -11.81
C SER A 144 18.11 -4.41 -12.72
N GLY A 145 17.70 -4.09 -13.94
CA GLY A 145 17.37 -5.12 -14.92
C GLY A 145 18.61 -5.81 -15.50
N LYS A 146 18.39 -6.64 -16.52
CA LYS A 146 19.43 -7.53 -17.06
C LYS A 146 20.61 -6.79 -17.68
N GLU A 147 20.40 -5.55 -18.13
CA GLU A 147 21.42 -4.69 -18.74
C GLU A 147 21.83 -3.53 -17.80
N GLY A 148 21.48 -3.65 -16.52
CA GLY A 148 21.78 -2.67 -15.47
C GLY A 148 20.86 -1.45 -15.46
N GLU A 149 19.75 -1.50 -16.19
CA GLU A 149 18.76 -0.43 -16.24
C GLU A 149 18.03 -0.24 -14.92
N VAL A 150 17.94 1.01 -14.49
CA VAL A 150 17.09 1.44 -13.38
C VAL A 150 16.14 2.49 -13.92
N GLY A 151 14.83 2.25 -13.78
CA GLY A 151 13.78 3.15 -14.25
C GLY A 151 13.76 4.50 -13.53
N SER A 152 12.91 5.42 -14.01
CA SER A 152 12.67 6.69 -13.31
C SER A 152 12.01 6.42 -11.95
N ILE A 153 12.46 7.09 -10.90
CA ILE A 153 11.99 6.84 -9.53
C ILE A 153 11.40 8.12 -8.93
N GLY A 154 10.14 8.07 -8.46
CA GLY A 154 9.54 9.13 -7.67
C GLY A 154 10.04 9.13 -6.21
N LEU A 155 10.31 10.31 -5.67
CA LEU A 155 10.83 10.53 -4.33
C LEU A 155 9.89 11.47 -3.56
N PRO A 156 9.10 10.97 -2.60
CA PRO A 156 8.10 11.78 -1.89
C PRO A 156 8.68 12.69 -0.81
N ASP A 157 9.86 12.37 -0.29
CA ASP A 157 10.46 13.04 0.88
C ASP A 157 11.69 13.88 0.54
N LEU A 158 11.98 14.09 -0.75
CA LEU A 158 13.16 14.80 -1.21
C LEU A 158 12.78 15.93 -2.14
N ASP A 159 13.37 17.10 -1.91
CA ASP A 159 13.22 18.26 -2.78
C ASP A 159 14.08 18.09 -4.05
N PRO A 160 13.73 18.77 -5.15
CA PRO A 160 14.58 18.85 -6.35
C PRO A 160 15.97 19.40 -6.02
N GLY A 161 17.01 18.88 -6.67
CA GLY A 161 18.40 19.29 -6.43
C GLY A 161 19.09 18.55 -5.29
N ALA A 162 18.38 17.71 -4.53
CA ALA A 162 18.99 16.86 -3.52
C ALA A 162 19.96 15.85 -4.14
N ILE A 163 21.10 15.64 -3.50
CA ILE A 163 22.13 14.68 -3.91
C ILE A 163 21.98 13.39 -3.10
N PHE A 164 22.15 12.25 -3.75
CA PHE A 164 22.14 10.95 -3.10
C PHE A 164 23.00 9.95 -3.85
N ILE A 165 23.30 8.84 -3.19
CA ILE A 165 24.20 7.81 -3.65
C ILE A 165 23.38 6.55 -3.93
N ALA A 166 23.47 6.05 -5.15
CA ALA A 166 23.00 4.72 -5.52
C ALA A 166 24.17 3.75 -5.43
N THR A 167 24.09 2.77 -4.53
CA THR A 167 25.07 1.68 -4.39
C THR A 167 24.47 0.41 -4.95
N ALA A 168 25.05 -0.11 -6.02
CA ALA A 168 24.66 -1.37 -6.64
C ALA A 168 25.61 -2.50 -6.24
N TRP A 169 25.07 -3.67 -5.93
CA TRP A 169 25.82 -4.88 -5.61
C TRP A 169 25.22 -6.10 -6.34
N ASP A 170 26.06 -6.84 -7.06
CA ASP A 170 25.64 -8.03 -7.82
C ASP A 170 26.01 -9.37 -7.13
N GLY A 171 26.51 -9.31 -5.89
CA GLY A 171 27.06 -10.47 -5.18
C GLY A 171 28.59 -10.50 -5.17
N SER A 172 29.24 -9.84 -6.13
CA SER A 172 30.70 -9.87 -6.31
C SER A 172 31.33 -8.48 -6.46
N CYS A 173 30.63 -7.58 -7.15
CA CYS A 173 31.08 -6.25 -7.50
C CYS A 173 30.17 -5.20 -6.87
N VAL A 174 30.77 -4.07 -6.49
CA VAL A 174 30.04 -2.90 -5.97
C VAL A 174 30.29 -1.71 -6.89
N ARG A 175 29.23 -0.96 -7.21
CA ARG A 175 29.31 0.31 -7.95
C ARG A 175 28.50 1.38 -7.24
N ALA A 176 29.13 2.51 -6.94
CA ALA A 176 28.45 3.70 -6.46
C ALA A 176 28.20 4.69 -7.60
N THR A 177 27.07 5.36 -7.60
CA THR A 177 26.72 6.44 -8.54
C THR A 177 26.12 7.59 -7.76
N VAL A 178 26.68 8.79 -7.91
CA VAL A 178 26.12 10.02 -7.34
C VAL A 178 25.06 10.53 -8.30
N LEU A 179 23.88 10.80 -7.76
CA LEU A 179 22.69 11.21 -8.51
C LEU A 179 22.11 12.48 -7.88
N THR A 180 21.35 13.21 -8.68
CA THR A 180 20.66 14.44 -8.26
C THR A 180 19.18 14.33 -8.61
N SER A 181 18.31 14.63 -7.65
CA SER A 181 16.86 14.68 -7.91
C SER A 181 16.51 15.87 -8.80
N MET A 182 15.44 15.73 -9.56
CA MET A 182 14.88 16.77 -10.41
C MET A 182 13.43 17.04 -10.01
N GLY A 183 12.86 18.16 -10.45
CA GLY A 183 11.42 18.39 -10.39
C GLY A 183 10.64 17.27 -11.08
N VAL A 184 9.43 17.00 -10.59
CA VAL A 184 8.51 15.98 -11.13
C VAL A 184 8.11 16.33 -12.56
#